data_AF-A0A959Y1R2-F1
#
_entry.id   AF-A0A959Y1R2-F1
#
_cell.length_a   1.000
_cell.length_b   1.000
_cell.length_c   1.000
_cell.angle_alpha   90.00
_cell.angle_beta   90.00
_cell.angle_gamma   90.00
#
_symmetry.space_group_name_H-M   'P 1'
#
loop_
_entity.id
_entity.type
_entity.pdbx_description
1 polymer ?
#
loop_
_entity_poly.entity_id
_entity_poly.type
_entity_poly.pdbx_seq_one_letter_code
_entity_poly.pdbx_strand_id
1 'polypeptide(L)'
;MFPIHVRAWARMLPVAAGLLIGSMSVLQAQADGTFDPSFAQGTGFAGDVYAMVRQPDGKLVIGGNQLSLYNGTAVPSVVRLGADGALDGTFDAGSGPDGWIHDLALQTDGKVLVAGTFSNFNGLSSRRLVRLMPNGSVDTGFNIGTAANDWVTSVVVQPDGKILIAGHFDQFNGTAAGGVARLLPDGTLDPAFNAGTGADQEVNVIVLRPDGRILLGGYFTTFSGATRNKVVQLNADGSLDASFDPGAGGGSSASVRAMVLAPDGKVLCGGNFWDWSGSTANGAVRLLTDGSPDPAFDASATSEYGITDIRLQPDGNILLSGTMGLKRVTTTGAVDPAFSTGTGFFGGLQVVVSLLLLPDGRIMAGGQFNEYDGNAVGSIVRITGANVGMDEEAVARLRAWPNPTSGTVQVAMEQGTPPAALVVLDPLGRIVQRLDPGRGITTVELPPAPGVYMLEARYATGAVVRMPVVRR
;
A
#
# COMPACT_ATOMS: atom_id res chain seq x y z
N MET A 1 -52.04 -63.37 6.21
CA MET A 1 -52.22 -61.90 6.34
C MET A 1 -52.09 -61.59 7.82
N PHE A 2 -51.30 -60.57 8.17
CA PHE A 2 -50.53 -60.33 9.42
C PHE A 2 -49.15 -61.04 9.51
N PRO A 3 -48.07 -60.31 9.89
CA PRO A 3 -46.68 -60.72 9.75
C PRO A 3 -46.09 -61.26 11.06
N ILE A 4 -44.99 -62.02 11.02
CA ILE A 4 -44.00 -62.16 12.11
C ILE A 4 -42.66 -62.63 11.54
N HIS A 5 -41.60 -61.99 12.04
CA HIS A 5 -40.18 -62.22 11.80
C HIS A 5 -39.67 -63.62 12.16
N VAL A 6 -38.60 -64.05 11.49
CA VAL A 6 -37.62 -64.98 12.06
C VAL A 6 -36.21 -64.38 11.96
N ARG A 7 -35.66 -64.12 13.14
CA ARG A 7 -34.26 -63.81 13.50
C ARG A 7 -33.40 -65.08 13.35
N ALA A 8 -32.08 -65.17 13.45
CA ALA A 8 -30.97 -64.36 13.98
C ALA A 8 -29.66 -65.03 13.47
N TRP A 9 -28.44 -64.57 13.77
CA TRP A 9 -27.57 -64.84 14.96
C TRP A 9 -26.15 -64.40 14.47
N ALA A 10 -25.16 -63.88 15.21
CA ALA A 10 -24.69 -64.02 16.59
C ALA A 10 -23.71 -62.84 16.90
N ARG A 11 -23.83 -62.14 18.04
CA ARG A 11 -23.03 -62.22 19.29
C ARG A 11 -21.48 -62.11 19.17
N MET A 12 -20.89 -61.04 19.73
CA MET A 12 -20.14 -61.06 21.02
C MET A 12 -19.51 -59.68 21.40
N LEU A 13 -20.04 -59.10 22.51
CA LEU A 13 -19.43 -58.46 23.71
C LEU A 13 -18.26 -57.43 23.65
N PRO A 14 -18.09 -56.59 24.71
CA PRO A 14 -17.73 -55.18 24.61
C PRO A 14 -16.32 -54.85 25.12
N VAL A 15 -15.80 -53.67 24.75
CA VAL A 15 -14.77 -52.96 25.51
C VAL A 15 -15.20 -51.50 25.64
N ALA A 16 -15.41 -51.07 26.87
CA ALA A 16 -15.51 -49.66 27.21
C ALA A 16 -14.10 -49.07 27.26
N ALA A 17 -13.85 -48.03 26.47
CA ALA A 17 -12.75 -47.09 26.68
C ALA A 17 -13.34 -45.68 26.55
N GLY A 18 -13.20 -44.90 27.62
CA GLY A 18 -13.75 -43.57 27.73
C GLY A 18 -13.05 -42.54 26.85
N LEU A 19 -13.82 -41.50 26.55
CA LEU A 19 -13.43 -40.08 26.44
C LEU A 19 -12.08 -39.74 25.79
N LEU A 20 -12.14 -39.23 24.56
CA LEU A 20 -11.54 -37.94 24.19
C LEU A 20 -12.19 -37.49 22.87
N ILE A 21 -13.28 -36.72 22.95
CA ILE A 21 -13.73 -35.94 21.78
C ILE A 21 -12.81 -34.73 21.75
N GLY A 22 -11.63 -34.91 21.18
CA GLY A 22 -10.84 -33.79 20.70
C GLY A 22 -11.66 -33.13 19.61
N SER A 23 -12.06 -31.88 19.85
CA SER A 23 -12.65 -31.01 18.85
C SER A 23 -11.68 -30.89 17.67
N MET A 24 -11.89 -31.67 16.62
CA MET A 24 -11.45 -31.25 15.30
C MET A 24 -12.30 -30.03 14.95
N SER A 25 -11.77 -28.84 15.23
CA SER A 25 -12.22 -27.62 14.58
C SER A 25 -12.02 -27.83 13.09
N VAL A 26 -13.10 -28.11 12.37
CA VAL A 26 -13.12 -27.91 10.93
C VAL A 26 -12.88 -26.43 10.73
N LEU A 27 -11.65 -26.06 10.35
CA LEU A 27 -11.32 -24.73 9.89
C LEU A 27 -12.10 -24.55 8.58
N GLN A 28 -13.33 -24.05 8.68
CA GLN A 28 -14.11 -23.69 7.52
C GLN A 28 -13.36 -22.53 6.87
N ALA A 29 -12.75 -22.76 5.70
CA ALA A 29 -12.07 -21.72 4.95
C ALA A 29 -13.05 -20.55 4.77
N GLN A 30 -12.77 -19.41 5.41
CA GLN A 30 -13.51 -18.19 5.16
C GLN A 30 -13.22 -17.77 3.73
N ALA A 31 -14.26 -17.46 2.96
CA ALA A 31 -14.07 -16.93 1.61
C ALA A 31 -13.31 -15.60 1.65
N ASP A 32 -12.58 -15.27 0.59
CA ASP A 32 -11.87 -13.98 0.46
C ASP A 32 -12.89 -12.86 0.36
N GLY A 33 -12.67 -11.79 1.11
CA GLY A 33 -13.58 -10.65 1.14
C GLY A 33 -14.74 -10.84 2.12
N THR A 34 -14.58 -11.65 3.17
CA THR A 34 -15.55 -11.68 4.29
C THR A 34 -15.12 -10.73 5.40
N PHE A 35 -16.07 -10.22 6.18
CA PHE A 35 -15.79 -9.38 7.34
C PHE A 35 -14.90 -10.10 8.37
N ASP A 36 -13.84 -9.45 8.87
CA ASP A 36 -13.00 -9.99 9.94
C ASP A 36 -13.42 -9.42 11.32
N PRO A 37 -14.16 -10.18 12.14
CA PRO A 37 -14.65 -9.71 13.44
C PRO A 37 -13.54 -9.59 14.50
N SER A 38 -12.33 -10.10 14.24
CA SER A 38 -11.21 -9.98 15.18
C SER A 38 -10.60 -8.57 15.20
N PHE A 39 -10.97 -7.72 14.24
CA PHE A 39 -10.62 -6.31 14.28
C PHE A 39 -11.66 -5.58 15.12
N ALA A 40 -11.24 -5.04 16.26
CA ALA A 40 -12.06 -4.31 17.23
C ALA A 40 -12.47 -2.92 16.74
N GLN A 41 -12.90 -2.80 15.48
CA GLN A 41 -13.36 -1.54 14.89
C GLN A 41 -14.69 -1.06 15.45
N GLY A 42 -15.53 -1.93 16.01
CA GLY A 42 -16.86 -1.59 16.51
C GLY A 42 -17.68 -0.84 15.46
N THR A 43 -18.23 0.32 15.83
CA THR A 43 -18.97 1.20 14.90
C THR A 43 -18.06 1.98 13.96
N GLY A 44 -16.73 1.92 14.11
CA GLY A 44 -15.76 2.60 13.26
C GLY A 44 -15.74 4.12 13.42
N PHE A 45 -15.33 4.79 12.36
CA PHE A 45 -15.28 6.25 12.24
C PHE A 45 -16.63 6.87 11.84
N ALA A 46 -16.94 8.06 12.34
CA ALA A 46 -18.09 8.83 11.87
C ALA A 46 -17.80 9.62 10.58
N GLY A 47 -16.55 10.03 10.38
CA GLY A 47 -16.08 10.65 9.15
C GLY A 47 -15.43 9.65 8.19
N ASP A 48 -14.84 10.19 7.13
CA ASP A 48 -14.33 9.42 6.00
C ASP A 48 -12.84 9.11 6.17
N VAL A 49 -12.43 7.87 5.86
CA VAL A 49 -11.00 7.49 5.83
C VAL A 49 -10.46 7.62 4.42
N TYR A 50 -9.43 8.46 4.26
CA TYR A 50 -8.81 8.72 2.95
C TYR A 50 -7.39 8.14 2.83
N ALA A 51 -6.68 7.97 3.94
CA ALA A 51 -5.31 7.49 3.93
C ALA A 51 -5.04 6.58 5.13
N MET A 52 -4.24 5.54 4.89
CA MET A 52 -3.79 4.60 5.91
C MET A 52 -2.34 4.21 5.66
N VAL A 53 -1.55 4.12 6.73
CA VAL A 53 -0.20 3.55 6.65
C VAL A 53 0.06 2.63 7.85
N ARG A 54 0.72 1.49 7.59
CA ARG A 54 1.11 0.52 8.61
C ARG A 54 2.51 0.81 9.14
N GLN A 55 2.65 0.88 10.46
CA GLN A 55 3.94 0.95 11.15
C GLN A 55 4.56 -0.46 11.31
N PRO A 56 5.89 -0.58 11.52
CA PRO A 56 6.55 -1.89 11.62
C PRO A 56 6.02 -2.77 12.76
N ASP A 57 5.56 -2.14 13.85
CA ASP A 57 4.94 -2.79 15.01
C ASP A 57 3.49 -3.26 14.78
N GLY A 58 2.97 -3.09 13.57
CA GLY A 58 1.62 -3.50 13.19
C GLY A 58 0.54 -2.47 13.47
N LYS A 59 0.85 -1.34 14.12
CA LYS A 59 -0.09 -0.25 14.30
C LYS A 59 -0.41 0.44 12.97
N LEU A 60 -1.58 1.06 12.91
CA LEU A 60 -2.08 1.75 11.72
C LEU A 60 -2.25 3.23 12.02
N VAL A 61 -1.60 4.11 11.26
CA VAL A 61 -1.92 5.54 11.28
C VAL A 61 -2.97 5.80 10.21
N ILE A 62 -4.08 6.40 10.62
CA ILE A 62 -5.27 6.62 9.81
C ILE A 62 -5.47 8.13 9.67
N GLY A 63 -5.71 8.58 8.45
CA GLY A 63 -5.99 9.97 8.11
C GLY A 63 -7.25 10.09 7.26
N GLY A 64 -8.00 11.17 7.44
CA GLY A 64 -9.28 11.31 6.77
C GLY A 64 -9.84 12.72 6.72
N ASN A 65 -11.12 12.78 6.35
CA ASN A 65 -11.93 13.98 6.42
C ASN A 65 -12.86 13.88 7.63
N GLN A 66 -12.69 14.78 8.60
CA GLN A 66 -13.57 14.93 9.74
C GLN A 66 -13.88 13.59 10.43
N LEU A 67 -12.85 12.79 10.74
CA LEU A 67 -13.04 11.46 11.37
C LEU A 67 -14.00 11.53 12.57
N SER A 68 -13.89 12.61 13.36
CA SER A 68 -14.81 13.10 14.39
C SER A 68 -15.03 12.16 15.59
N LEU A 69 -15.46 10.92 15.33
CA LEU A 69 -15.66 9.89 16.34
C LEU A 69 -15.01 8.60 15.86
N TYR A 70 -14.45 7.82 16.78
CA TYR A 70 -14.10 6.41 16.60
C TYR A 70 -14.71 5.62 17.76
N ASN A 71 -15.65 4.72 17.46
CA ASN A 71 -16.41 3.99 18.51
C ASN A 71 -17.04 4.91 19.57
N GLY A 72 -17.61 6.04 19.12
CA GLY A 72 -18.21 7.05 19.98
C GLY A 72 -17.23 7.93 20.74
N THR A 73 -15.92 7.70 20.63
CA THR A 73 -14.87 8.54 21.24
C THR A 73 -14.47 9.64 20.27
N ALA A 74 -14.43 10.89 20.71
CA ALA A 74 -14.00 12.01 19.88
C ALA A 74 -12.53 11.86 19.46
N VAL A 75 -12.27 12.04 18.16
CA VAL A 75 -10.93 11.92 17.58
C VAL A 75 -10.68 13.00 16.52
N PRO A 76 -9.43 13.50 16.37
CA PRO A 76 -9.07 14.37 15.27
C PRO A 76 -9.04 13.60 13.94
N SER A 77 -8.84 14.32 12.83
CA SER A 77 -8.76 13.72 11.48
C SER A 77 -7.51 12.86 11.22
N VAL A 78 -6.65 12.67 12.23
CA VAL A 78 -5.52 11.73 12.19
C VAL A 78 -5.39 11.00 13.51
N VAL A 79 -5.37 9.68 13.49
CA VAL A 79 -5.26 8.83 14.68
C VAL A 79 -4.31 7.67 14.44
N ARG A 80 -3.96 6.96 15.51
CA ARG A 80 -3.33 5.64 15.42
C ARG A 80 -4.23 4.57 16.04
N LEU A 81 -4.33 3.44 15.36
CA LEU A 81 -4.98 2.22 15.84
C LEU A 81 -3.92 1.15 16.11
N GLY A 82 -4.19 0.27 17.07
CA GLY A 82 -3.48 -0.99 17.26
C GLY A 82 -3.70 -1.94 16.08
N ALA A 83 -2.87 -2.99 16.00
CA ALA A 83 -3.04 -4.06 15.00
C ALA A 83 -4.38 -4.81 15.17
N ASP A 84 -4.96 -4.75 16.37
CA ASP A 84 -6.27 -5.27 16.73
C ASP A 84 -7.42 -4.29 16.46
N GLY A 85 -7.14 -3.04 16.06
CA GLY A 85 -8.14 -2.00 15.84
C GLY A 85 -8.49 -1.16 17.06
N ALA A 86 -7.89 -1.41 18.23
CA ALA A 86 -8.09 -0.53 19.38
C ALA A 86 -7.48 0.85 19.14
N LEU A 87 -8.10 1.93 19.64
CA LEU A 87 -7.53 3.27 19.55
C LEU A 87 -6.26 3.38 20.40
N ASP A 88 -5.15 3.84 19.82
CA ASP A 88 -3.89 4.05 20.54
C ASP A 88 -3.83 5.45 21.16
N GLY A 89 -4.19 5.54 22.43
CA GLY A 89 -4.15 6.80 23.20
C GLY A 89 -2.74 7.38 23.44
N THR A 90 -1.67 6.69 23.04
CA THR A 90 -0.30 7.23 23.12
C THR A 90 0.11 8.06 21.90
N PHE A 91 -0.74 8.10 20.86
CA PHE A 91 -0.54 8.94 19.69
C PHE A 91 -1.32 10.25 19.85
N ASP A 92 -0.62 11.32 20.17
CA ASP A 92 -1.20 12.64 20.45
C ASP A 92 -0.94 13.61 19.30
N ALA A 93 -1.93 13.71 18.40
CA ALA A 93 -1.96 14.71 17.33
C ALA A 93 -2.60 16.04 17.76
N GLY A 94 -2.95 16.20 19.05
CA GLY A 94 -3.73 17.32 19.57
C GLY A 94 -5.07 17.47 18.84
N SER A 95 -5.42 18.68 18.42
CA SER A 95 -6.64 18.90 17.63
C SER A 95 -6.54 18.40 16.18
N GLY A 96 -5.35 17.97 15.73
CA GLY A 96 -5.10 17.55 14.35
C GLY A 96 -5.30 18.67 13.32
N PRO A 97 -5.47 18.31 12.04
CA PRO A 97 -5.65 19.28 10.97
C PRO A 97 -7.07 19.86 10.92
N ASP A 98 -7.19 21.10 10.42
CA ASP A 98 -8.47 21.78 10.15
C ASP A 98 -9.11 21.44 8.79
N GLY A 99 -8.47 20.54 8.03
CA GLY A 99 -8.88 20.13 6.69
C GLY A 99 -8.68 18.63 6.46
N TRP A 100 -8.76 18.22 5.20
CA TRP A 100 -8.71 16.82 4.81
C TRP A 100 -7.28 16.35 4.73
N ILE A 101 -7.05 15.09 5.08
CA ILE A 101 -5.81 14.38 4.77
C ILE A 101 -6.05 13.57 3.51
N HIS A 102 -5.20 13.76 2.50
CA HIS A 102 -5.23 12.99 1.26
C HIS A 102 -4.26 11.83 1.27
N ASP A 103 -3.09 11.97 1.91
CA ASP A 103 -2.07 10.94 1.90
C ASP A 103 -1.21 10.94 3.16
N LEU A 104 -0.66 9.77 3.48
CA LEU A 104 0.22 9.51 4.61
C LEU A 104 1.44 8.72 4.15
N ALA A 105 2.64 9.19 4.49
CA ALA A 105 3.87 8.44 4.25
C ALA A 105 4.66 8.20 5.53
N LEU A 106 4.96 6.93 5.80
CA LEU A 106 5.80 6.52 6.93
C LEU A 106 7.28 6.63 6.55
N GLN A 107 8.06 7.26 7.43
CA GLN A 107 9.52 7.26 7.37
C GLN A 107 10.11 6.11 8.18
N THR A 108 11.34 5.71 7.84
CA THR A 108 12.04 4.58 8.46
C THR A 108 12.35 4.77 9.95
N ASP A 109 12.34 6.02 10.42
CA ASP A 109 12.52 6.40 11.83
C ASP A 109 11.19 6.45 12.62
N GLY A 110 10.09 6.05 12.00
CA GLY A 110 8.76 6.03 12.60
C GLY A 110 8.00 7.35 12.55
N LYS A 111 8.59 8.42 11.98
CA LYS A 111 7.87 9.67 11.69
C LYS A 111 6.87 9.46 10.56
N VAL A 112 5.82 10.27 10.54
CA VAL A 112 4.78 10.20 9.51
C VAL A 112 4.60 11.56 8.85
N LEU A 113 4.69 11.60 7.53
CA LEU A 113 4.30 12.77 6.73
C LEU A 113 2.80 12.72 6.48
N VAL A 114 2.16 13.89 6.62
CA VAL A 114 0.73 14.08 6.46
C VAL A 114 0.50 15.16 5.41
N ALA A 115 -0.13 14.81 4.30
CA ALA A 115 -0.43 15.71 3.19
C ALA A 115 -1.94 15.87 3.00
N GLY A 116 -2.39 17.07 2.61
CA GLY A 116 -3.82 17.30 2.41
C GLY A 116 -4.22 18.73 2.03
N THR A 117 -5.41 19.14 2.48
CA THR A 117 -6.00 20.47 2.17
C THR A 117 -5.92 21.46 3.31
N PHE A 118 -5.48 21.01 4.49
CA PHE A 118 -5.48 21.77 5.73
C PHE A 118 -4.53 22.98 5.71
N SER A 119 -4.89 23.99 6.49
CA SER A 119 -4.13 25.23 6.68
C SER A 119 -3.57 25.38 8.09
N ASN A 120 -4.10 24.58 9.02
CA ASN A 120 -3.72 24.51 10.41
C ASN A 120 -3.61 23.07 10.88
N PHE A 121 -2.69 22.80 11.81
CA PHE A 121 -2.54 21.52 12.48
C PHE A 121 -2.21 21.79 13.94
N ASN A 122 -3.09 21.38 14.84
CA ASN A 122 -2.93 21.56 16.27
C ASN A 122 -2.60 23.02 16.68
N GLY A 123 -3.26 23.99 16.07
CA GLY A 123 -3.06 25.42 16.32
C GLY A 123 -1.86 26.03 15.58
N LEU A 124 -0.99 25.23 14.95
CA LEU A 124 0.14 25.72 14.16
C LEU A 124 -0.30 25.97 12.72
N SER A 125 0.13 27.09 12.13
CA SER A 125 -0.03 27.30 10.70
C SER A 125 0.79 26.27 9.94
N SER A 126 0.10 25.38 9.22
CA SER A 126 0.70 24.25 8.54
C SER A 126 0.03 24.13 7.19
N ARG A 127 0.80 24.45 6.16
CA ARG A 127 0.32 24.71 4.81
C ARG A 127 0.33 23.40 4.02
N ARG A 128 -0.70 22.56 4.21
CA ARG A 128 -0.97 21.33 3.42
C ARG A 128 0.00 20.15 3.62
N LEU A 129 1.08 20.33 4.38
CA LEU A 129 2.06 19.29 4.69
C LEU A 129 2.57 19.45 6.13
N VAL A 130 2.60 18.36 6.90
CA VAL A 130 3.18 18.29 8.25
C VAL A 130 3.96 16.99 8.39
N ARG A 131 5.02 17.00 9.22
CA ARG A 131 5.62 15.78 9.73
C ARG A 131 5.26 15.59 11.20
N LEU A 132 4.80 14.41 11.55
CA LEU A 132 4.54 13.98 12.91
C LEU A 132 5.68 13.09 13.41
N MET A 133 6.03 13.27 14.68
CA MET A 133 6.88 12.39 15.45
C MET A 133 6.18 11.03 15.68
N PRO A 134 6.90 9.96 16.06
CA PRO A 134 6.28 8.64 16.29
C PRO A 134 5.19 8.63 17.37
N ASN A 135 5.15 9.64 18.24
CA ASN A 135 4.12 9.84 19.26
C ASN A 135 2.94 10.72 18.78
N GLY A 136 2.88 11.12 17.51
CA GLY A 136 1.82 11.97 16.95
C GLY A 136 2.04 13.48 17.06
N SER A 137 2.98 13.93 17.89
CA SER A 137 3.26 15.38 18.01
C SER A 137 3.93 15.94 16.76
N VAL A 138 3.72 17.23 16.45
CA VAL A 138 4.31 17.89 15.28
C VAL A 138 5.84 17.99 15.41
N ASP A 139 6.56 17.56 14.38
CA ASP A 139 8.00 17.76 14.24
C ASP A 139 8.31 19.20 13.80
N THR A 140 8.56 20.07 14.78
CA THR A 140 8.90 21.48 14.55
C THR A 140 10.26 21.69 13.87
N GLY A 141 11.10 20.65 13.78
CA GLY A 141 12.36 20.67 13.04
C GLY A 141 12.19 20.48 11.52
N PHE A 142 11.00 20.08 11.06
CA PHE A 142 10.68 19.94 9.64
C PHE A 142 10.20 21.27 9.07
N ASN A 143 11.10 22.02 8.42
CA ASN A 143 10.81 23.39 7.97
C ASN A 143 10.50 23.43 6.48
N ILE A 144 9.21 23.55 6.18
CA ILE A 144 8.68 23.63 4.82
C ILE A 144 8.51 25.07 4.29
N GLY A 145 8.86 26.10 5.07
CA GLY A 145 8.67 27.50 4.68
C GLY A 145 7.20 27.87 4.44
N THR A 146 6.92 28.56 3.33
CA THR A 146 5.54 28.82 2.87
C THR A 146 4.89 27.63 2.15
N ALA A 147 5.61 26.53 1.97
CA ALA A 147 5.15 25.26 1.42
C ALA A 147 4.42 25.40 0.06
N ALA A 148 3.59 24.40 -0.28
CA ALA A 148 2.71 24.39 -1.43
C ALA A 148 1.62 25.46 -1.29
N ASN A 149 1.26 26.16 -2.37
CA ASN A 149 0.20 27.18 -2.35
C ASN A 149 -1.23 26.62 -2.47
N ASP A 150 -1.37 25.35 -2.85
CA ASP A 150 -2.64 24.61 -2.94
C ASP A 150 -2.49 23.18 -2.38
N TRP A 151 -3.50 22.34 -2.56
CA TRP A 151 -3.59 20.98 -2.00
C TRP A 151 -2.41 20.10 -2.40
N VAL A 152 -1.93 19.32 -1.43
CA VAL A 152 -0.98 18.23 -1.66
C VAL A 152 -1.75 16.92 -1.56
N THR A 153 -1.83 16.17 -2.66
CA THR A 153 -2.64 14.95 -2.78
C THR A 153 -1.83 13.68 -2.61
N SER A 154 -0.51 13.73 -2.82
CA SER A 154 0.37 12.57 -2.63
C SER A 154 1.71 12.96 -2.03
N VAL A 155 2.22 12.10 -1.15
CA VAL A 155 3.54 12.22 -0.53
C VAL A 155 4.24 10.86 -0.52
N VAL A 156 5.49 10.81 -0.98
CA VAL A 156 6.29 9.57 -1.01
C VAL A 156 7.70 9.84 -0.50
N VAL A 157 8.21 8.92 0.34
CA VAL A 157 9.58 8.97 0.86
C VAL A 157 10.50 8.13 -0.03
N GLN A 158 11.57 8.72 -0.54
CA GLN A 158 12.58 8.04 -1.31
C GLN A 158 13.55 7.24 -0.41
N PRO A 159 14.24 6.21 -0.94
CA PRO A 159 15.18 5.40 -0.16
C PRO A 159 16.34 6.19 0.48
N ASP A 160 16.70 7.34 -0.08
CA ASP A 160 17.74 8.25 0.45
C ASP A 160 17.19 9.25 1.48
N GLY A 161 15.91 9.15 1.84
CA GLY A 161 15.25 10.00 2.81
C GLY A 161 14.69 11.31 2.24
N LYS A 162 14.91 11.61 0.94
CA LYS A 162 14.23 12.72 0.28
C LYS A 162 12.73 12.45 0.16
N ILE A 163 11.95 13.50 -0.01
CA ILE A 163 10.48 13.43 0.01
C ILE A 163 9.95 14.02 -1.29
N LEU A 164 9.15 13.28 -2.03
CA LEU A 164 8.41 13.80 -3.18
C LEU A 164 6.98 14.14 -2.75
N ILE A 165 6.49 15.27 -3.23
CA ILE A 165 5.10 15.69 -3.07
C ILE A 165 4.49 16.03 -4.42
N ALA A 166 3.20 15.76 -4.55
CA ALA A 166 2.40 16.11 -5.71
C ALA A 166 1.01 16.62 -5.32
N GLY A 167 0.39 17.42 -6.20
CA GLY A 167 -0.97 17.89 -5.98
C GLY A 167 -1.43 18.97 -6.96
N HIS A 168 -2.32 19.83 -6.48
CA HIS A 168 -2.95 20.93 -7.22
C HIS A 168 -2.10 22.21 -7.24
N PHE A 169 -1.02 22.26 -6.44
CA PHE A 169 -0.19 23.45 -6.31
C PHE A 169 0.62 23.73 -7.58
N ASP A 170 0.79 24.99 -7.94
CA ASP A 170 1.71 25.41 -9.01
C ASP A 170 3.01 26.00 -8.45
N GLN A 171 3.08 26.24 -7.14
CA GLN A 171 4.24 26.82 -6.46
C GLN A 171 4.55 26.11 -5.13
N PHE A 172 5.84 25.99 -4.83
CA PHE A 172 6.37 25.60 -3.52
C PHE A 172 7.39 26.64 -3.05
N ASN A 173 7.19 27.24 -1.87
CA ASN A 173 8.05 28.33 -1.37
C ASN A 173 8.21 29.51 -2.36
N GLY A 174 7.15 29.83 -3.11
CA GLY A 174 7.15 30.88 -4.14
C GLY A 174 7.93 30.52 -5.41
N THR A 175 8.47 29.31 -5.51
CA THR A 175 9.12 28.77 -6.72
C THR A 175 8.12 27.96 -7.51
N ALA A 176 8.07 28.15 -8.84
CA ALA A 176 7.22 27.35 -9.72
C ALA A 176 7.55 25.85 -9.59
N ALA A 177 6.52 25.02 -9.42
CA ALA A 177 6.65 23.59 -9.17
C ALA A 177 5.63 22.73 -9.93
N GLY A 178 4.64 23.32 -10.62
CA GLY A 178 3.75 22.62 -11.58
C GLY A 178 3.25 21.26 -11.08
N GLY A 179 2.70 21.21 -9.87
CA GLY A 179 2.13 20.02 -9.26
C GLY A 179 3.13 19.01 -8.68
N VAL A 180 4.45 19.25 -8.72
CA VAL A 180 5.46 18.32 -8.18
C VAL A 180 6.67 19.03 -7.58
N ALA A 181 7.10 18.61 -6.39
CA ALA A 181 8.34 19.08 -5.78
C ALA A 181 9.05 17.95 -5.03
N ARG A 182 10.38 18.08 -4.91
CA ARG A 182 11.18 17.24 -4.03
C ARG A 182 11.74 18.06 -2.88
N LEU A 183 11.67 17.51 -1.67
CA LEU A 183 12.20 18.09 -0.45
C LEU A 183 13.38 17.25 0.04
N LEU A 184 14.32 17.92 0.70
CA LEU A 184 15.34 17.30 1.52
C LEU A 184 14.72 16.73 2.80
N PRO A 185 15.44 15.84 3.54
CA PRO A 185 14.91 15.24 4.77
C PRO A 185 14.51 16.25 5.87
N ASP A 186 15.01 17.48 5.81
CA ASP A 186 14.66 18.57 6.74
C ASP A 186 13.44 19.39 6.32
N GLY A 187 12.86 19.11 5.14
CA GLY A 187 11.67 19.77 4.59
C GLY A 187 11.97 20.92 3.64
N THR A 188 13.24 21.31 3.49
CA THR A 188 13.63 22.34 2.53
C THR A 188 13.54 21.82 1.09
N LEU A 189 13.30 22.71 0.12
CA LEU A 189 13.20 22.35 -1.29
C LEU A 189 14.55 21.82 -1.81
N ASP A 190 14.57 20.69 -2.51
CA ASP A 190 15.78 20.12 -3.10
C ASP A 190 16.16 20.86 -4.40
N PRO A 191 17.25 21.62 -4.43
CA PRO A 191 17.66 22.37 -5.62
C PRO A 191 18.18 21.46 -6.75
N ALA A 192 18.47 20.19 -6.48
CA ALA A 192 18.91 19.22 -7.48
C ALA A 192 17.75 18.54 -8.21
N PHE A 193 16.49 18.86 -7.86
CA PHE A 193 15.31 18.37 -8.56
C PHE A 193 14.76 19.43 -9.51
N ASN A 194 14.75 19.14 -10.81
CA ASN A 194 14.31 20.05 -11.86
C ASN A 194 13.21 19.41 -12.71
N ALA A 195 11.96 19.73 -12.38
CA ALA A 195 10.77 19.34 -13.14
C ALA A 195 10.43 20.31 -14.30
N GLY A 196 11.28 21.30 -14.59
CA GLY A 196 10.96 22.36 -15.55
C GLY A 196 9.75 23.17 -15.08
N THR A 197 8.77 23.37 -15.97
CA THR A 197 7.48 24.00 -15.59
C THR A 197 6.51 23.02 -14.93
N GLY A 198 6.88 21.75 -14.79
CA GLY A 198 6.02 20.69 -14.24
C GLY A 198 4.82 20.37 -15.13
N ALA A 199 3.77 19.84 -14.52
CA ALA A 199 2.50 19.51 -15.16
C ALA A 199 1.64 20.78 -15.37
N ASP A 200 0.78 20.76 -16.39
CA ASP A 200 -0.17 21.85 -16.68
C ASP A 200 -1.49 21.79 -15.91
N GLN A 201 -1.73 20.69 -15.19
CA GLN A 201 -2.85 20.46 -14.27
C GLN A 201 -2.38 19.61 -13.09
N GLU A 202 -3.29 19.28 -12.19
CA GLU A 202 -2.99 18.53 -10.98
C GLU A 202 -2.34 17.16 -11.24
N VAL A 203 -1.39 16.85 -10.36
CA VAL A 203 -0.74 15.54 -10.25
C VAL A 203 -1.30 14.85 -9.01
N ASN A 204 -1.99 13.73 -9.19
CA ASN A 204 -2.72 13.07 -8.11
C ASN A 204 -1.88 12.05 -7.35
N VAL A 205 -0.99 11.33 -8.03
CA VAL A 205 -0.30 10.15 -7.48
C VAL A 205 1.16 10.06 -7.95
N ILE A 206 2.05 9.65 -7.03
CA ILE A 206 3.46 9.39 -7.27
C ILE A 206 3.76 7.91 -7.06
N VAL A 207 4.55 7.30 -7.95
CA VAL A 207 5.14 5.96 -7.75
C VAL A 207 6.64 6.00 -8.02
N LEU A 208 7.41 5.40 -7.12
CA LEU A 208 8.86 5.28 -7.26
C LEU A 208 9.24 3.99 -7.98
N ARG A 209 10.20 4.08 -8.91
CA ARG A 209 10.87 2.92 -9.49
C ARG A 209 12.15 2.57 -8.71
N PRO A 210 12.56 1.29 -8.66
CA PRO A 210 13.78 0.86 -7.97
C PRO A 210 15.08 1.49 -8.50
N ASP A 211 15.08 1.97 -9.74
CA ASP A 211 16.21 2.65 -10.37
C ASP A 211 16.27 4.16 -10.08
N GLY A 212 15.35 4.67 -9.25
CA GLY A 212 15.29 6.09 -8.87
C GLY A 212 14.46 6.96 -9.82
N ARG A 213 13.93 6.40 -10.91
CA ARG A 213 12.95 7.10 -11.75
C ARG A 213 11.61 7.24 -11.02
N ILE A 214 10.83 8.22 -11.46
CA ILE A 214 9.59 8.65 -10.79
C ILE A 214 8.46 8.58 -11.81
N LEU A 215 7.35 7.95 -11.46
CA LEU A 215 6.12 7.97 -12.24
C LEU A 215 5.12 8.92 -11.56
N LEU A 216 4.49 9.76 -12.37
CA LEU A 216 3.43 10.67 -11.94
C LEU A 216 2.15 10.37 -12.71
N GLY A 217 1.01 10.38 -12.03
CA GLY A 217 -0.32 10.23 -12.62
C GLY A 217 -1.24 11.38 -12.20
N GLY A 218 -2.08 11.87 -13.10
CA GLY A 218 -2.96 13.01 -12.82
C GLY A 218 -3.94 13.38 -13.93
N TYR A 219 -4.36 14.65 -13.94
CA TYR A 219 -5.26 15.24 -14.94
C TYR A 219 -4.53 15.97 -16.08
N PHE A 220 -3.21 16.16 -15.98
CA PHE A 220 -2.39 16.90 -16.95
C PHE A 220 -2.37 16.30 -18.35
N THR A 221 -2.14 17.14 -19.36
CA THR A 221 -1.94 16.74 -20.75
C THR A 221 -0.55 17.09 -21.26
N THR A 222 0.15 17.98 -20.55
CA THR A 222 1.55 18.29 -20.80
C THR A 222 2.39 18.26 -19.54
N PHE A 223 3.68 17.95 -19.71
CA PHE A 223 4.69 18.05 -18.66
C PHE A 223 5.92 18.75 -19.22
N SER A 224 6.34 19.84 -18.59
CA SER A 224 7.42 20.72 -19.05
C SER A 224 7.26 21.13 -20.53
N GLY A 225 6.02 21.36 -20.97
CA GLY A 225 5.66 21.75 -22.34
C GLY A 225 5.60 20.59 -23.36
N ALA A 226 5.98 19.37 -23.00
CA ALA A 226 5.85 18.19 -23.85
C ALA A 226 4.52 17.47 -23.61
N THR A 227 3.86 16.99 -24.66
CA THR A 227 2.62 16.22 -24.55
C THR A 227 2.88 14.90 -23.82
N ARG A 228 2.27 14.76 -22.63
CA ARG A 228 2.29 13.56 -21.80
C ARG A 228 0.94 13.46 -21.13
N ASN A 229 0.06 12.65 -21.72
CA ASN A 229 -1.33 12.58 -21.28
C ASN A 229 -1.46 11.70 -20.04
N LYS A 230 -1.84 12.32 -18.91
CA LYS A 230 -2.25 11.69 -17.65
C LYS A 230 -1.18 10.92 -16.87
N VAL A 231 -0.15 10.40 -17.54
CA VAL A 231 0.99 9.69 -16.92
C VAL A 231 2.29 10.20 -17.51
N VAL A 232 3.29 10.42 -16.67
CA VAL A 232 4.64 10.79 -17.11
C VAL A 232 5.67 10.07 -16.26
N GLN A 233 6.83 9.80 -16.86
CA GLN A 233 8.00 9.32 -16.16
C GLN A 233 9.07 10.41 -16.13
N LEU A 234 9.71 10.57 -14.98
CA LEU A 234 10.84 11.45 -14.77
C LEU A 234 12.08 10.64 -14.43
N ASN A 235 13.23 11.17 -14.81
CA ASN A 235 14.52 10.75 -14.29
C ASN A 235 14.63 11.08 -12.80
N ALA A 236 15.65 10.53 -12.14
CA ALA A 236 15.88 10.76 -10.71
C ALA A 236 16.16 12.24 -10.37
N ASP A 237 16.56 13.06 -11.34
CA ASP A 237 16.76 14.51 -11.18
C ASP A 237 15.49 15.33 -11.47
N GLY A 238 14.36 14.69 -11.79
CA GLY A 238 13.10 15.35 -12.11
C GLY A 238 12.91 15.71 -13.57
N SER A 239 13.95 15.58 -14.41
CA SER A 239 13.84 15.83 -15.84
C SER A 239 12.93 14.80 -16.52
N LEU A 240 12.21 15.20 -17.57
CA LEU A 240 11.33 14.32 -18.32
C LEU A 240 12.10 13.14 -18.94
N ASP A 241 11.66 11.91 -18.67
CA ASP A 241 12.10 10.73 -19.41
C ASP A 241 11.25 10.56 -20.67
N ALA A 242 11.77 11.06 -21.79
CA ALA A 242 11.07 11.04 -23.06
C ALA A 242 10.85 9.62 -23.63
N SER A 243 11.55 8.61 -23.12
CA SER A 243 11.40 7.21 -23.58
C SER A 243 10.11 6.54 -23.11
N PHE A 244 9.40 7.16 -22.16
CA PHE A 244 8.09 6.72 -21.70
C PHE A 244 6.99 7.61 -22.33
N ASP A 245 6.07 7.00 -23.08
CA ASP A 245 4.97 7.70 -23.75
C ASP A 245 3.63 6.94 -23.59
N PRO A 246 2.66 7.49 -22.83
CA PRO A 246 1.33 6.89 -22.66
C PRO A 246 0.41 7.01 -23.88
N GLY A 247 0.86 7.68 -24.95
CA GLY A 247 0.06 7.97 -26.13
C GLY A 247 -1.04 9.01 -25.84
N ALA A 248 -2.25 8.77 -26.36
CA ALA A 248 -3.37 9.70 -26.21
C ALA A 248 -4.00 9.70 -24.80
N GLY A 249 -3.61 8.76 -23.93
CA GLY A 249 -4.20 8.59 -22.60
C GLY A 249 -5.71 8.31 -22.65
N GLY A 250 -6.43 8.61 -21.56
CA GLY A 250 -7.89 8.42 -21.47
C GLY A 250 -8.77 9.58 -21.96
N GLY A 251 -8.24 10.42 -22.85
CA GLY A 251 -8.95 11.60 -23.33
C GLY A 251 -8.93 12.79 -22.35
N SER A 252 -9.67 13.86 -22.69
CA SER A 252 -9.55 15.16 -22.02
C SER A 252 -9.98 15.14 -20.56
N SER A 253 -11.05 14.42 -20.24
CA SER A 253 -11.65 14.36 -18.90
C SER A 253 -11.06 13.26 -18.02
N ALA A 254 -10.10 12.48 -18.53
CA ALA A 254 -9.49 11.40 -17.77
C ALA A 254 -8.65 11.90 -16.60
N SER A 255 -8.65 11.10 -15.54
CA SER A 255 -7.79 11.27 -14.38
C SER A 255 -7.16 9.95 -14.01
N VAL A 256 -5.85 9.94 -13.80
CA VAL A 256 -5.20 8.85 -13.07
C VAL A 256 -5.13 9.25 -11.60
N ARG A 257 -5.67 8.41 -10.73
CA ARG A 257 -5.78 8.63 -9.27
C ARG A 257 -4.97 7.61 -8.47
N ALA A 258 -4.75 6.42 -9.03
CA ALA A 258 -3.98 5.35 -8.42
C ALA A 258 -2.98 4.78 -9.41
N MET A 259 -1.80 4.42 -8.93
CA MET A 259 -0.82 3.67 -9.71
C MET A 259 -0.08 2.67 -8.83
N VAL A 260 0.32 1.55 -9.40
CA VAL A 260 1.24 0.60 -8.76
C VAL A 260 2.22 0.02 -9.76
N LEU A 261 3.48 -0.10 -9.35
CA LEU A 261 4.55 -0.68 -10.14
C LEU A 261 4.57 -2.20 -9.97
N ALA A 262 4.45 -2.92 -11.08
CA ALA A 262 4.61 -4.37 -11.11
C ALA A 262 6.09 -4.80 -11.08
N PRO A 263 6.41 -6.01 -10.57
CA PRO A 263 7.79 -6.51 -10.50
C PRO A 263 8.52 -6.58 -11.85
N ASP A 264 7.78 -6.72 -12.95
CA ASP A 264 8.30 -6.74 -14.32
C ASP A 264 8.56 -5.33 -14.90
N GLY A 265 8.32 -4.28 -14.12
CA GLY A 265 8.54 -2.89 -14.51
C GLY A 265 7.36 -2.24 -15.25
N LYS A 266 6.27 -2.99 -15.50
CA LYS A 266 5.01 -2.42 -16.00
C LYS A 266 4.32 -1.61 -14.90
N VAL A 267 3.45 -0.69 -15.28
CA VAL A 267 2.66 0.10 -14.33
C VAL A 267 1.17 -0.14 -14.55
N LEU A 268 0.45 -0.41 -13.47
CA LEU A 268 -1.01 -0.42 -13.47
C LEU A 268 -1.49 0.97 -13.04
N CYS A 269 -2.41 1.53 -13.80
CA CYS A 269 -3.00 2.84 -13.57
C CYS A 269 -4.51 2.70 -13.38
N GLY A 270 -5.05 3.43 -12.41
CA GLY A 270 -6.46 3.45 -12.07
C GLY A 270 -6.99 4.88 -11.97
N GLY A 271 -8.24 5.10 -12.36
CA GLY A 271 -8.89 6.38 -12.11
C GLY A 271 -10.24 6.58 -12.81
N ASN A 272 -10.50 7.83 -13.18
CA ASN A 272 -11.75 8.25 -13.82
C ASN A 272 -11.55 8.28 -15.34
N PHE A 273 -11.66 7.15 -16.04
CA PHE A 273 -11.61 7.09 -17.50
C PHE A 273 -12.32 5.86 -18.04
N TRP A 274 -12.90 5.97 -19.24
CA TRP A 274 -13.62 4.87 -19.89
C TRP A 274 -12.75 4.15 -20.91
N ASP A 275 -11.90 4.91 -21.56
CA ASP A 275 -11.03 4.53 -22.64
C ASP A 275 -9.59 4.88 -22.32
N TRP A 276 -8.67 4.22 -23.01
CA TRP A 276 -7.26 4.56 -23.03
C TRP A 276 -6.69 4.33 -24.41
N SER A 277 -6.26 5.40 -25.07
CA SER A 277 -5.72 5.37 -26.44
C SER A 277 -6.62 4.62 -27.44
N GLY A 278 -7.94 4.83 -27.34
CA GLY A 278 -8.93 4.23 -28.24
C GLY A 278 -9.40 2.81 -27.88
N SER A 279 -8.87 2.21 -26.81
CA SER A 279 -9.36 0.92 -26.28
C SER A 279 -10.17 1.12 -25.01
N THR A 280 -11.24 0.34 -24.82
CA THR A 280 -12.01 0.37 -23.56
C THR A 280 -11.13 -0.08 -22.40
N ALA A 281 -11.08 0.75 -21.34
CA ALA A 281 -10.26 0.53 -20.16
C ALA A 281 -11.08 0.39 -18.87
N ASN A 282 -12.27 1.02 -18.80
CA ASN A 282 -13.17 0.98 -17.64
C ASN A 282 -12.41 1.20 -16.32
N GLY A 283 -11.77 2.37 -16.22
CA GLY A 283 -11.08 2.83 -15.02
C GLY A 283 -9.69 2.25 -14.80
N ALA A 284 -9.27 1.17 -15.49
CA ALA A 284 -7.96 0.53 -15.30
C ALA A 284 -7.21 0.28 -16.62
N VAL A 285 -5.91 0.57 -16.63
CA VAL A 285 -5.02 0.24 -17.75
C VAL A 285 -3.67 -0.23 -17.21
N ARG A 286 -3.02 -1.16 -17.92
CA ARG A 286 -1.60 -1.46 -17.69
C ARG A 286 -0.76 -0.84 -18.80
N LEU A 287 0.31 -0.16 -18.45
CA LEU A 287 1.30 0.37 -19.39
C LEU A 287 2.58 -0.47 -19.33
N LEU A 288 3.18 -0.68 -20.49
CA LEU A 288 4.49 -1.31 -20.65
C LEU A 288 5.61 -0.40 -20.12
N THR A 289 6.84 -0.90 -20.12
CA THR A 289 8.01 -0.16 -19.60
C THR A 289 8.34 1.11 -20.40
N ASP A 290 7.86 1.20 -21.65
CA ASP A 290 7.94 2.36 -22.52
C ASP A 290 6.68 3.25 -22.47
N GLY A 291 5.73 2.93 -21.59
CA GLY A 291 4.49 3.69 -21.42
C GLY A 291 3.37 3.33 -22.39
N SER A 292 3.63 2.53 -23.43
CA SER A 292 2.56 2.11 -24.34
C SER A 292 1.55 1.19 -23.63
N PRO A 293 0.25 1.21 -24.01
CA PRO A 293 -0.76 0.34 -23.39
C PRO A 293 -0.43 -1.14 -23.61
N ASP A 294 -0.52 -1.96 -22.56
CA ASP A 294 -0.28 -3.41 -22.64
C ASP A 294 -1.54 -4.12 -23.19
N PRO A 295 -1.52 -4.66 -24.42
CA PRO A 295 -2.68 -5.34 -25.00
C PRO A 295 -3.02 -6.66 -24.32
N ALA A 296 -2.14 -7.20 -23.46
CA ALA A 296 -2.40 -8.41 -22.68
C ALA A 296 -3.14 -8.14 -21.36
N PHE A 297 -3.53 -6.90 -21.08
CA PHE A 297 -4.33 -6.52 -19.93
C PHE A 297 -5.69 -5.97 -20.37
N ASP A 298 -6.75 -6.67 -20.01
CA ASP A 298 -8.13 -6.28 -20.29
C ASP A 298 -8.95 -6.31 -18.99
N ALA A 299 -9.17 -5.13 -18.43
CA ALA A 299 -10.04 -4.91 -17.28
C ALA A 299 -11.44 -4.42 -17.67
N SER A 300 -11.84 -4.52 -18.94
CA SER A 300 -13.14 -4.03 -19.41
C SER A 300 -14.31 -4.71 -18.68
N ALA A 301 -14.17 -5.97 -18.29
CA ALA A 301 -15.19 -6.71 -17.53
C ALA A 301 -15.38 -6.21 -16.09
N THR A 302 -14.49 -5.36 -15.56
CA THR A 302 -14.62 -4.83 -14.20
C THR A 302 -15.75 -3.82 -14.07
N SER A 303 -16.13 -3.13 -15.15
CA SER A 303 -17.08 -2.00 -15.14
C SER A 303 -16.81 -1.01 -13.99
N GLU A 304 -15.56 -0.86 -13.56
CA GLU A 304 -15.19 -0.03 -12.42
C GLU A 304 -14.99 1.39 -12.93
N TYR A 305 -15.74 2.36 -12.42
CA TYR A 305 -15.48 3.77 -12.70
C TYR A 305 -14.96 4.45 -11.44
N GLY A 306 -13.93 5.27 -11.61
CA GLY A 306 -13.33 6.01 -10.51
C GLY A 306 -12.61 5.13 -9.51
N ILE A 307 -11.64 4.36 -10.04
CA ILE A 307 -10.68 3.65 -9.21
C ILE A 307 -9.91 4.67 -8.36
N THR A 308 -9.82 4.40 -7.07
CA THR A 308 -9.22 5.27 -6.05
C THR A 308 -7.90 4.72 -5.52
N ASP A 309 -7.74 3.39 -5.45
CA ASP A 309 -6.51 2.72 -5.05
C ASP A 309 -6.33 1.40 -5.82
N ILE A 310 -5.08 0.99 -6.02
CA ILE A 310 -4.70 -0.27 -6.65
C ILE A 310 -3.61 -0.92 -5.82
N ARG A 311 -3.79 -2.20 -5.48
CA ARG A 311 -2.77 -2.98 -4.75
C ARG A 311 -2.44 -4.27 -5.46
N LEU A 312 -1.15 -4.54 -5.64
CA LEU A 312 -0.65 -5.84 -6.06
C LEU A 312 -0.60 -6.80 -4.89
N GLN A 313 -1.19 -7.97 -5.06
CA GLN A 313 -1.11 -9.06 -4.10
C GLN A 313 0.08 -10.00 -4.43
N PRO A 314 0.61 -10.74 -3.45
CA PRO A 314 1.78 -11.61 -3.64
C PRO A 314 1.60 -12.76 -4.63
N ASP A 315 0.35 -13.17 -4.86
CA ASP A 315 -0.04 -14.17 -5.87
C ASP A 315 -0.09 -13.57 -7.29
N GLY A 316 0.13 -12.27 -7.43
CA GLY A 316 0.07 -11.53 -8.68
C GLY A 316 -1.32 -10.97 -9.01
N ASN A 317 -2.34 -11.28 -8.21
CA ASN A 317 -3.65 -10.66 -8.36
C ASN A 317 -3.60 -9.17 -7.99
N ILE A 318 -4.60 -8.43 -8.46
CA ILE A 318 -4.67 -6.99 -8.37
C ILE A 318 -5.99 -6.63 -7.70
N LEU A 319 -5.93 -5.92 -6.58
CA LEU A 319 -7.09 -5.32 -5.95
C LEU A 319 -7.32 -3.92 -6.51
N LEU A 320 -8.57 -3.62 -6.83
CA LEU A 320 -9.05 -2.34 -7.30
C LEU A 320 -10.14 -1.85 -6.34
N SER A 321 -9.97 -0.68 -5.76
CA SER A 321 -11.04 0.00 -5.03
C SER A 321 -11.60 1.18 -5.81
N GLY A 322 -12.86 1.53 -5.58
CA GLY A 322 -13.47 2.67 -6.24
C GLY A 322 -14.90 2.93 -5.79
N THR A 323 -15.64 3.59 -6.67
CA THR A 323 -17.06 3.92 -6.46
C THR A 323 -17.97 2.69 -6.48
N MET A 324 -17.51 1.54 -6.99
CA MET A 324 -18.26 0.29 -6.99
C MET A 324 -17.74 -0.70 -5.94
N GLY A 325 -17.00 -0.20 -4.94
CA GLY A 325 -16.50 -0.99 -3.82
C GLY A 325 -15.10 -1.54 -4.08
N LEU A 326 -14.94 -2.87 -3.93
CA LEU A 326 -13.66 -3.56 -4.04
C LEU A 326 -13.80 -4.76 -4.99
N LYS A 327 -12.88 -4.86 -5.94
CA LYS A 327 -12.78 -6.00 -6.88
C LYS A 327 -11.37 -6.54 -6.90
N ARG A 328 -11.25 -7.83 -7.17
CA ARG A 328 -9.98 -8.46 -7.50
C ARG A 328 -9.98 -8.87 -8.97
N VAL A 329 -8.88 -8.60 -9.65
CA VAL A 329 -8.62 -9.05 -11.00
C VAL A 329 -7.30 -9.81 -11.05
N THR A 330 -7.18 -10.69 -12.03
CA THR A 330 -5.93 -11.42 -12.30
C THR A 330 -4.90 -10.53 -12.98
N THR A 331 -3.70 -11.06 -13.21
CA THR A 331 -2.65 -10.38 -13.99
C THR A 331 -3.07 -10.08 -15.43
N THR A 332 -4.14 -10.67 -15.97
CA THR A 332 -4.64 -10.32 -17.31
C THR A 332 -5.76 -9.28 -17.28
N GLY A 333 -6.19 -8.84 -16.09
CA GLY A 333 -7.32 -7.90 -15.92
C GLY A 333 -8.68 -8.58 -15.81
N ALA A 334 -8.77 -9.90 -16.03
CA ALA A 334 -10.00 -10.66 -15.84
C ALA A 334 -10.41 -10.68 -14.35
N VAL A 335 -11.69 -10.49 -14.07
CA VAL A 335 -12.27 -10.56 -12.71
C VAL A 335 -11.99 -11.92 -12.10
N ASP A 336 -11.47 -11.92 -10.86
CA ASP A 336 -11.24 -13.15 -10.11
C ASP A 336 -12.54 -13.61 -9.43
N PRO A 337 -13.16 -14.73 -9.84
CA PRO A 337 -14.40 -15.23 -9.25
C PRO A 337 -14.20 -15.80 -7.84
N ALA A 338 -12.96 -16.05 -7.40
CA ALA A 338 -12.67 -16.53 -6.05
C ALA A 338 -12.73 -15.42 -5.00
N PHE A 339 -12.75 -14.16 -5.42
CA PHE A 339 -12.89 -13.01 -4.52
C PHE A 339 -14.35 -12.56 -4.44
N SER A 340 -14.91 -12.52 -3.23
CA SER A 340 -16.29 -12.07 -3.04
C SER A 340 -16.41 -11.21 -1.80
N THR A 341 -16.86 -9.98 -1.96
CA THR A 341 -17.19 -9.10 -0.83
C THR A 341 -18.54 -9.47 -0.17
N GLY A 342 -19.11 -10.64 -0.52
CA GLY A 342 -20.44 -11.05 -0.12
C GLY A 342 -21.48 -10.10 -0.71
N THR A 343 -22.27 -9.50 0.17
CA THR A 343 -23.16 -8.42 -0.23
C THR A 343 -22.34 -7.13 -0.50
N GLY A 344 -21.19 -6.94 0.14
CA GLY A 344 -20.27 -5.84 -0.13
C GLY A 344 -20.64 -4.56 0.60
N PHE A 345 -20.34 -3.42 -0.01
CA PHE A 345 -20.68 -2.11 0.54
C PHE A 345 -22.15 -1.79 0.16
N PHE A 346 -23.01 -1.35 1.12
CA PHE A 346 -24.36 -0.80 0.84
C PHE A 346 -24.73 0.47 1.59
N GLY A 347 -25.58 1.29 0.96
CA GLY A 347 -26.14 2.53 1.54
C GLY A 347 -25.38 3.79 1.11
N GLY A 348 -26.07 4.75 0.48
CA GLY A 348 -25.51 6.07 0.13
C GLY A 348 -24.46 6.08 -1.00
N LEU A 349 -23.68 7.17 -1.10
CA LEU A 349 -22.48 7.25 -1.95
C LEU A 349 -21.37 6.43 -1.28
N GLN A 350 -20.96 5.35 -1.91
CA GLN A 350 -19.99 4.43 -1.33
C GLN A 350 -18.72 4.40 -2.13
N VAL A 351 -17.64 4.78 -1.49
CA VAL A 351 -16.34 4.82 -2.13
C VAL A 351 -15.36 4.18 -1.18
N VAL A 352 -14.76 3.07 -1.59
CA VAL A 352 -13.55 2.59 -0.93
C VAL A 352 -12.42 3.45 -1.47
N VAL A 353 -11.76 4.22 -0.61
CA VAL A 353 -10.78 5.23 -1.03
C VAL A 353 -9.35 4.73 -0.88
N SER A 354 -9.09 3.97 0.18
CA SER A 354 -7.74 3.52 0.54
C SER A 354 -7.74 2.04 0.87
N LEU A 355 -6.75 1.34 0.35
CA LEU A 355 -6.48 -0.05 0.65
C LEU A 355 -5.11 -0.20 1.29
N LEU A 356 -5.02 -1.11 2.25
CA LEU A 356 -3.75 -1.56 2.81
C LEU A 356 -3.76 -3.09 2.91
N LEU A 357 -2.76 -3.71 2.26
CA LEU A 357 -2.50 -5.13 2.40
C LEU A 357 -1.74 -5.39 3.70
N LEU A 358 -2.28 -6.27 4.54
CA LEU A 358 -1.61 -6.70 5.76
C LEU A 358 -0.69 -7.90 5.47
N PRO A 359 0.38 -8.12 6.26
CA PRO A 359 1.30 -9.24 6.06
C PRO A 359 0.63 -10.62 6.10
N ASP A 360 -0.40 -10.76 6.94
CA ASP A 360 -1.24 -11.96 7.07
C ASP A 360 -2.31 -12.11 5.99
N GLY A 361 -2.32 -11.16 5.05
CA GLY A 361 -3.15 -11.21 3.87
C GLY A 361 -4.55 -10.70 4.00
N ARG A 362 -4.91 -10.28 5.20
CA ARG A 362 -6.10 -9.47 5.39
C ARG A 362 -5.92 -8.13 4.69
N ILE A 363 -7.04 -7.54 4.35
CA ILE A 363 -7.09 -6.26 3.66
C ILE A 363 -7.78 -5.28 4.60
N MET A 364 -7.14 -4.13 4.81
CA MET A 364 -7.80 -2.97 5.40
C MET A 364 -8.36 -2.13 4.27
N ALA A 365 -9.65 -1.81 4.35
CA ALA A 365 -10.31 -0.87 3.47
C ALA A 365 -10.78 0.35 4.28
N GLY A 366 -10.48 1.53 3.79
CA GLY A 366 -10.94 2.81 4.33
C GLY A 366 -11.65 3.61 3.25
N GLY A 367 -12.65 4.39 3.61
CA GLY A 367 -13.39 5.17 2.61
C GLY A 367 -14.58 5.93 3.16
N GLN A 368 -15.53 6.16 2.26
CA GLN A 368 -16.83 6.75 2.53
C GLN A 368 -17.85 5.61 2.48
N PHE A 369 -18.06 4.92 3.60
CA PHE A 369 -19.05 3.86 3.72
C PHE A 369 -19.43 3.66 5.18
N ASN A 370 -20.61 3.11 5.43
CA ASN A 370 -21.13 2.87 6.77
C ASN A 370 -21.55 1.41 7.00
N GLU A 371 -21.44 0.55 5.98
CA GLU A 371 -21.79 -0.87 6.03
C GLU A 371 -20.85 -1.71 5.16
N TYR A 372 -20.61 -2.95 5.58
CA TYR A 372 -19.89 -3.97 4.82
C TYR A 372 -20.44 -5.35 5.12
N ASP A 373 -20.82 -6.06 4.07
CA ASP A 373 -21.40 -7.41 4.11
C ASP A 373 -22.53 -7.56 5.14
N GLY A 374 -23.43 -6.57 5.19
CA GLY A 374 -24.56 -6.50 6.13
C GLY A 374 -24.19 -6.09 7.57
N ASN A 375 -22.92 -5.77 7.84
CA ASN A 375 -22.47 -5.29 9.15
C ASN A 375 -22.30 -3.77 9.12
N ALA A 376 -22.81 -3.08 10.14
CA ALA A 376 -22.59 -1.64 10.30
C ALA A 376 -21.12 -1.38 10.67
N VAL A 377 -20.41 -0.64 9.82
CA VAL A 377 -18.99 -0.32 9.98
C VAL A 377 -18.73 1.12 9.53
N GLY A 378 -18.18 1.97 10.39
CA GLY A 378 -17.91 3.35 10.04
C GLY A 378 -16.59 3.52 9.31
N SER A 379 -16.63 3.70 7.98
CA SER A 379 -15.54 4.15 7.10
C SER A 379 -14.21 3.39 7.15
N ILE A 380 -14.14 2.30 7.92
CA ILE A 380 -12.99 1.39 8.00
C ILE A 380 -13.51 -0.04 8.17
N VAL A 381 -12.91 -0.99 7.45
CA VAL A 381 -13.19 -2.41 7.61
C VAL A 381 -11.94 -3.25 7.40
N ARG A 382 -11.73 -4.25 8.26
CA ARG A 382 -10.80 -5.35 7.98
C ARG A 382 -11.56 -6.52 7.39
N ILE A 383 -11.05 -7.06 6.29
CA ILE A 383 -11.66 -8.17 5.57
C ILE A 383 -10.66 -9.31 5.40
N THR A 384 -11.17 -10.54 5.34
CA THR A 384 -10.38 -11.73 5.03
C THR A 384 -9.86 -11.65 3.59
N GLY A 385 -8.71 -12.26 3.35
CA GLY A 385 -8.18 -12.50 2.02
C GLY A 385 -7.47 -13.85 2.02
N ALA A 386 -8.17 -14.94 1.69
CA ALA A 386 -7.55 -16.26 1.55
C ALA A 386 -6.81 -16.36 0.20
N ASN A 387 -5.63 -15.73 0.18
CA ASN A 387 -4.42 -16.24 -0.48
C ASN A 387 -3.17 -15.45 -0.10
N VAL A 388 -3.26 -14.58 0.91
CA VAL A 388 -2.11 -13.85 1.41
C VAL A 388 -1.86 -14.19 2.88
N GLY A 389 -2.21 -15.40 3.33
CA GLY A 389 -1.71 -15.90 4.60
C GLY A 389 -0.18 -16.04 4.53
N MET A 390 0.55 -14.97 4.85
CA MET A 390 1.77 -15.15 5.60
C MET A 390 1.38 -14.91 7.06
N ASP A 391 1.20 -16.01 7.80
CA ASP A 391 1.67 -15.99 9.19
C ASP A 391 2.98 -15.20 9.22
N GLU A 392 3.29 -14.44 10.27
CA GLU A 392 4.66 -13.92 10.45
C GLU A 392 5.72 -15.05 10.33
N GLU A 393 5.28 -16.32 10.41
CA GLU A 393 6.02 -17.55 10.11
C GLU A 393 6.19 -17.91 8.62
N ALA A 394 5.39 -17.38 7.69
CA ALA A 394 5.41 -17.69 6.25
C ALA A 394 6.12 -16.65 5.37
N VAL A 395 6.64 -15.57 5.94
CA VAL A 395 7.77 -14.85 5.36
C VAL A 395 8.96 -15.81 5.42
N ALA A 396 9.60 -16.11 4.28
CA ALA A 396 10.71 -17.05 4.25
C ALA A 396 11.72 -16.72 5.35
N ARG A 397 11.97 -17.67 6.27
CA ARG A 397 12.91 -17.47 7.36
C ARG A 397 14.30 -17.37 6.75
N LEU A 398 14.80 -16.15 6.66
CA LEU A 398 16.16 -15.85 6.23
C LEU A 398 17.11 -16.41 7.28
N ARG A 399 17.91 -17.39 6.88
CA ARG A 399 18.94 -18.00 7.73
C ARG A 399 20.30 -17.86 7.07
N ALA A 400 21.31 -17.65 7.90
CA ALA A 400 22.69 -17.48 7.47
C ALA A 400 23.63 -18.26 8.40
N TRP A 401 24.42 -19.19 7.85
CA TRP A 401 25.38 -19.99 8.62
C TRP A 401 26.65 -20.35 7.80
N PRO A 402 27.83 -20.49 8.43
CA PRO A 402 28.11 -20.13 9.81
C PRO A 402 28.00 -18.62 10.02
N ASN A 403 27.50 -18.21 11.18
CA ASN A 403 27.46 -16.82 11.61
C ASN A 403 27.83 -16.79 13.10
N PRO A 404 29.04 -16.34 13.49
CA PRO A 404 30.03 -15.64 12.66
C PRO A 404 30.72 -16.51 11.58
N THR A 405 31.27 -15.88 10.55
CA THR A 405 32.01 -16.51 9.43
C THR A 405 33.42 -15.93 9.25
N SER A 406 34.34 -16.70 8.65
CA SER A 406 35.68 -16.25 8.21
C SER A 406 35.69 -15.67 6.78
N GLY A 407 34.54 -15.63 6.10
CA GLY A 407 34.43 -15.00 4.78
C GLY A 407 33.31 -15.53 3.88
N THR A 408 32.78 -16.73 4.14
CA THR A 408 31.70 -17.33 3.35
C THR A 408 30.52 -17.72 4.24
N VAL A 409 29.30 -17.36 3.84
CA VAL A 409 28.07 -17.71 4.56
C VAL A 409 27.11 -18.41 3.61
N GLN A 410 26.49 -19.49 4.07
CA GLN A 410 25.36 -20.12 3.41
C GLN A 410 24.11 -19.33 3.80
N VAL A 411 23.38 -18.83 2.80
CA VAL A 411 22.13 -18.11 2.97
C VAL A 411 21.02 -18.98 2.43
N ALA A 412 19.99 -19.22 3.24
CA ALA A 412 18.83 -19.97 2.83
C ALA A 412 17.54 -19.21 3.19
N MET A 413 16.58 -19.35 2.29
CA MET A 413 15.19 -18.95 2.50
C MET A 413 14.38 -20.19 2.83
N GLU A 414 14.12 -20.42 4.12
CA GLU A 414 13.33 -21.58 4.56
C GLU A 414 11.83 -21.23 4.60
N GLN A 415 11.03 -22.00 3.85
CA GLN A 415 9.55 -21.87 3.74
C GLN A 415 9.08 -20.54 3.11
N GLY A 416 7.79 -20.39 2.77
CA GLY A 416 7.24 -19.11 2.29
C GLY A 416 7.46 -18.73 0.81
N THR A 417 6.99 -17.54 0.43
CA THR A 417 7.20 -16.94 -0.90
C THR A 417 8.59 -16.31 -0.97
N PRO A 418 9.37 -16.52 -2.06
CA PRO A 418 10.62 -15.81 -2.29
C PRO A 418 10.48 -14.27 -2.19
N PRO A 419 11.46 -13.54 -1.65
CA PRO A 419 11.44 -12.08 -1.72
C PRO A 419 11.58 -11.60 -3.17
N ALA A 420 11.12 -10.38 -3.46
CA ALA A 420 11.36 -9.71 -4.74
C ALA A 420 12.83 -9.29 -4.91
N ALA A 421 13.55 -9.06 -3.80
CA ALA A 421 14.98 -8.81 -3.82
C ALA A 421 15.66 -9.38 -2.56
N LEU A 422 16.85 -9.96 -2.73
CA LEU A 422 17.73 -10.37 -1.65
C LEU A 422 19.11 -9.73 -1.85
N VAL A 423 19.60 -9.00 -0.86
CA VAL A 423 20.86 -8.24 -0.96
C VAL A 423 21.72 -8.38 0.29
N VAL A 424 23.04 -8.17 0.12
CA VAL A 424 24.00 -7.97 1.21
C VAL A 424 24.32 -6.48 1.27
N LEU A 425 24.21 -5.89 2.46
CA LEU A 425 24.56 -4.51 2.75
C LEU A 425 25.84 -4.46 3.61
N ASP A 426 26.68 -3.45 3.36
CA ASP A 426 27.81 -3.11 4.24
C ASP A 426 27.32 -2.40 5.54
N PRO A 427 28.22 -2.15 6.52
CA PRO A 427 27.85 -1.43 7.74
C PRO A 427 27.29 -0.02 7.53
N LEU A 428 27.48 0.57 6.34
CA LEU A 428 26.96 1.89 5.97
C LEU A 428 25.63 1.79 5.20
N GLY A 429 25.05 0.58 5.08
CA GLY A 429 23.78 0.32 4.40
C GLY A 429 23.87 0.26 2.88
N ARG A 430 25.07 0.24 2.29
CA ARG A 430 25.26 0.18 0.84
C ARG A 430 25.19 -1.26 0.35
N ILE A 431 24.51 -1.48 -0.76
CA ILE A 431 24.44 -2.80 -1.40
C ILE A 431 25.84 -3.17 -1.90
N VAL A 432 26.40 -4.24 -1.34
CA VAL A 432 27.68 -4.81 -1.79
C VAL A 432 27.50 -6.07 -2.62
N GLN A 433 26.33 -6.72 -2.53
CA GLN A 433 26.01 -7.88 -3.36
C GLN A 433 24.49 -8.04 -3.52
N ARG A 434 24.05 -8.52 -4.69
CA ARG A 434 22.67 -8.97 -4.94
C ARG A 434 22.67 -10.48 -5.10
N LEU A 435 21.69 -11.15 -4.51
CA LEU A 435 21.56 -12.60 -4.46
C LEU A 435 20.31 -13.05 -5.20
N ASP A 436 20.31 -14.29 -5.70
CA ASP A 436 19.11 -14.91 -6.24
C ASP A 436 18.12 -15.17 -5.09
N PRO A 437 16.89 -14.62 -5.15
CA PRO A 437 15.89 -14.83 -4.11
C PRO A 437 15.24 -16.22 -4.09
N GLY A 438 15.57 -17.11 -5.04
CA GLY A 438 14.97 -18.45 -5.17
C GLY A 438 15.05 -19.36 -3.94
N ARG A 439 14.33 -20.49 -3.97
CA ARG A 439 14.17 -21.44 -2.83
C ARG A 439 15.40 -22.35 -2.56
N GLY A 440 16.60 -21.88 -2.88
CA GLY A 440 17.84 -22.63 -2.73
C GLY A 440 18.74 -22.12 -1.59
N ILE A 441 19.72 -22.93 -1.20
CA ILE A 441 20.84 -22.47 -0.39
C ILE A 441 21.82 -21.78 -1.34
N THR A 442 22.12 -20.51 -1.09
CA THR A 442 23.10 -19.73 -1.84
C THR A 442 24.34 -19.53 -0.99
N THR A 443 25.51 -19.88 -1.53
CA THR A 443 26.79 -19.53 -0.90
C THR A 443 27.15 -18.07 -1.23
N VAL A 444 27.41 -17.29 -0.20
CA VAL A 444 27.71 -15.86 -0.29
C VAL A 444 29.12 -15.60 0.24
N GLU A 445 29.97 -15.01 -0.60
CA GLU A 445 31.27 -14.50 -0.18
C GLU A 445 31.12 -13.05 0.30
N LEU A 446 31.40 -12.80 1.58
CA LEU A 446 31.37 -11.45 2.11
C LEU A 446 32.60 -10.64 1.62
N PRO A 447 32.54 -9.30 1.61
CA PRO A 447 33.72 -8.48 1.37
C PRO A 447 34.81 -8.71 2.45
N PRO A 448 36.11 -8.57 2.11
CA PRO A 448 37.24 -8.99 2.95
C PRO A 448 37.39 -8.26 4.29
N ALA A 449 36.75 -7.10 4.46
CA ALA A 449 36.83 -6.33 5.69
C ALA A 449 36.06 -7.03 6.83
N PRO A 450 36.63 -7.15 8.04
CA PRO A 450 35.89 -7.64 9.20
C PRO A 450 34.79 -6.64 9.57
N GLY A 451 33.64 -7.13 10.02
CA GLY A 451 32.50 -6.27 10.34
C GLY A 451 31.15 -6.98 10.35
N VAL A 452 30.10 -6.20 10.61
CA VAL A 452 28.70 -6.67 10.56
C VAL A 452 28.10 -6.27 9.23
N TYR A 453 27.78 -7.26 8.42
CA TYR A 453 27.03 -7.12 7.17
C TYR A 453 25.54 -7.38 7.44
N MET A 454 24.66 -6.83 6.61
CA MET A 454 23.22 -7.07 6.72
C MET A 454 22.73 -7.84 5.50
N LEU A 455 22.13 -9.00 5.69
CA LEU A 455 21.29 -9.61 4.65
C LEU A 455 19.92 -8.96 4.72
N GLU A 456 19.41 -8.49 3.58
CA GLU A 456 18.10 -7.85 3.49
C GLU A 456 17.25 -8.49 2.40
N ALA A 457 16.08 -8.99 2.78
CA ALA A 457 15.08 -9.56 1.90
C ALA A 457 13.89 -8.61 1.81
N ARG A 458 13.56 -8.17 0.59
CA ARG A 458 12.43 -7.26 0.31
C ARG A 458 11.36 -8.02 -0.44
N TYR A 459 10.15 -8.03 0.09
CA TYR A 459 9.02 -8.75 -0.50
C TYR A 459 8.18 -7.80 -1.35
N ALA A 460 7.48 -8.35 -2.35
CA ALA A 460 6.58 -7.58 -3.20
C ALA A 460 5.44 -6.88 -2.42
N THR A 461 5.12 -7.37 -1.21
CA THR A 461 4.20 -6.76 -0.24
C THR A 461 4.73 -5.48 0.40
N GLY A 462 6.01 -5.15 0.23
CA GLY A 462 6.69 -4.09 0.97
C GLY A 462 7.28 -4.55 2.31
N ALA A 463 7.06 -5.79 2.74
CA ALA A 463 7.74 -6.34 3.91
C ALA A 463 9.26 -6.42 3.69
N VAL A 464 10.04 -6.17 4.75
CA VAL A 464 11.50 -6.25 4.72
C VAL A 464 11.99 -7.06 5.90
N VAL A 465 12.75 -8.13 5.63
CA VAL A 465 13.44 -8.95 6.64
C VAL A 465 14.92 -8.66 6.60
N ARG A 466 15.53 -8.48 7.78
CA ARG A 466 16.96 -8.21 7.92
C ARG A 466 17.62 -9.21 8.86
N MET A 467 18.79 -9.72 8.48
CA MET A 467 19.60 -10.60 9.32
C MET A 467 21.06 -10.11 9.36
N PRO A 468 21.62 -9.82 10.56
CA PRO A 468 23.02 -9.46 10.68
C PRO A 468 23.92 -10.68 10.51
N VAL A 469 25.00 -10.53 9.75
CA VAL A 469 26.05 -11.54 9.56
C VAL A 469 27.41 -10.96 9.95
N VAL A 470 28.10 -11.63 10.87
CA VAL A 470 29.39 -11.17 11.40
C VAL A 470 30.53 -11.86 10.65
N ARG A 471 31.39 -11.08 9.99
CA ARG A 471 32.68 -11.55 9.46
C ARG A 471 33.79 -11.27 10.46
N ARG A 472 34.54 -12.31 10.83
CA ARG A 472 35.74 -12.22 11.68
C ARG A 472 37.02 -12.05 10.89
#